data_AF-A0A101HME4-F1
#
_entry.id   AF-A0A101HME4-F1
#
_cell.length_a   1.000
_cell.length_b   1.000
_cell.length_c   1.000
_cell.angle_alpha   90.00
_cell.angle_beta   90.00
_cell.angle_gamma   90.00
#
_symmetry.space_group_name_H-M   'P 1'
#
loop_
_entity.id
_entity.type
_entity.pdbx_description
1 polymer ?
#
loop_
_entity_poly.entity_id
_entity_poly.type
_entity_poly.pdbx_seq_one_letter_code
_entity_poly.pdbx_strand_id
1 'polypeptide(L)' 'MFTLPKLLYNYDALEPYIDQQTMELHHSKHHQGYVDKLNVALEGHPDLQEKDIDELL' A
#
# COMPACT_ATOMS: atom_id res chain seq x y z
N MET A 1 11.49 -0.67 6.30
CA MET A 1 10.22 -1.42 6.26
C MET A 1 9.16 -0.51 5.64
N PHE A 2 8.45 -1.00 4.64
CA PHE A 2 7.48 -0.23 3.86
C PHE A 2 6.20 0.00 4.65
N THR A 3 5.54 1.13 4.41
CA THR A 3 4.30 1.52 5.09
C THR A 3 3.21 1.82 4.07
N LEU A 4 1.96 1.46 4.38
CA LEU A 4 0.82 1.85 3.56
C LEU A 4 0.69 3.40 3.53
N PRO A 5 0.78 4.04 2.36
CA PRO A 5 0.64 5.49 2.26
C PRO A 5 -0.79 5.90 2.60
N LYS A 6 -0.96 6.92 3.42
CA LYS A 6 -2.29 7.47 3.73
C LYS A 6 -2.90 8.11 2.49
N LEU A 7 -4.19 7.88 2.28
CA LEU A 7 -4.96 8.66 1.31
C LEU A 7 -4.95 10.14 1.71
N LEU A 8 -4.83 11.01 0.70
CA LEU A 8 -4.87 12.47 0.85
C LEU A 8 -6.31 13.02 0.89
N TYR A 9 -7.29 12.13 0.88
CA TYR A 9 -8.72 12.41 0.83
C TYR A 9 -9.50 11.28 1.52
N ASN A 10 -10.75 11.56 1.88
CA ASN A 10 -11.65 10.58 2.49
C ASN A 10 -12.05 9.49 1.49
N TYR A 11 -12.47 8.31 1.97
CA TYR A 11 -12.84 7.19 1.10
C TYR A 11 -14.00 7.50 0.14
N ASP A 12 -14.88 8.44 0.48
CA ASP A 12 -16.04 8.86 -0.31
C ASP A 12 -15.73 10.01 -1.28
N ALA A 13 -14.51 10.55 -1.31
CA ALA A 13 -14.17 11.74 -2.07
C ALA A 13 -14.28 11.59 -3.60
N LEU A 14 -14.42 10.35 -4.09
CA LEU A 14 -14.49 10.01 -5.52
C LEU A 14 -15.91 9.62 -5.97
N GLU A 15 -16.91 9.72 -5.10
CA GLU A 15 -18.31 9.54 -5.46
C GLU A 15 -18.77 10.60 -6.49
N PRO A 16 -19.67 10.27 -7.45
CA PRO A 16 -20.29 8.96 -7.69
C PRO A 16 -19.49 8.07 -8.67
N TYR A 17 -18.21 8.39 -8.91
CA TYR A 17 -17.40 7.71 -9.93
C TYR A 17 -16.76 6.43 -9.39
N ILE A 18 -16.34 6.44 -8.12
CA ILE A 18 -15.86 5.27 -7.39
C ILE A 18 -16.51 5.30 -6.01
N ASP A 19 -17.14 4.20 -5.63
CA ASP A 19 -17.87 4.14 -4.37
C ASP A 19 -16.93 4.05 -3.15
N GLN A 20 -17.42 4.54 -2.01
CA GLN A 20 -16.65 4.55 -0.75
C GLN A 20 -16.16 3.15 -0.34
N GLN A 21 -17.01 2.13 -0.47
CA GLN A 21 -16.68 0.77 -0.04
C GLN A 21 -15.53 0.19 -0.88
N THR A 22 -15.54 0.43 -2.19
CA THR A 22 -14.44 0.07 -3.08
C THR A 22 -13.15 0.76 -2.66
N MET A 23 -13.17 2.06 -2.39
CA MET A 23 -11.97 2.80 -1.97
C MET A 23 -11.42 2.30 -0.63
N GLU A 24 -12.28 2.01 0.34
CA GLU A 24 -11.88 1.47 1.63
C GLU A 24 -11.26 0.07 1.51
N LEU A 25 -11.91 -0.83 0.76
CA LEU A 25 -11.40 -2.20 0.57
C LEU A 25 -10.09 -2.20 -0.24
N HIS A 26 -10.02 -1.41 -1.32
CA HIS A 26 -8.82 -1.31 -2.14
C HIS A 26 -7.62 -0.82 -1.31
N HIS A 27 -7.78 0.28 -0.57
CA HIS A 27 -6.69 0.83 0.23
C HIS A 27 -6.36 -0.04 1.46
N SER A 28 -7.35 -0.36 2.30
CA SER A 28 -7.11 -1.00 3.60
C SER A 28 -6.86 -2.51 3.54
N LYS A 29 -7.24 -3.17 2.44
CA LYS A 29 -7.03 -4.63 2.26
C LYS A 29 -6.05 -4.93 1.15
N HIS A 30 -6.34 -4.49 -0.08
CA HIS A 30 -5.52 -4.88 -1.23
C HIS A 30 -4.14 -4.22 -1.19
N HIS A 31 -4.08 -2.89 -1.05
CA HIS A 31 -2.82 -2.17 -0.96
C HIS A 31 -2.03 -2.58 0.29
N GLN A 32 -2.68 -2.66 1.45
CA GLN A 32 -2.05 -3.17 2.68
C GLN A 32 -1.47 -4.57 2.49
N GLY A 33 -2.20 -5.46 1.81
CA GLY A 33 -1.74 -6.81 1.53
C GLY A 33 -0.47 -6.88 0.69
N TYR A 34 -0.24 -5.93 -0.24
CA TYR A 34 1.03 -5.82 -0.95
C TYR A 34 2.16 -5.35 -0.03
N VAL A 35 1.91 -4.34 0.79
CA VAL A 35 2.90 -3.81 1.76
C VAL A 35 3.32 -4.89 2.75
N ASP A 36 2.36 -5.62 3.32
CA ASP A 36 2.65 -6.68 4.30
C ASP A 36 3.49 -7.80 3.69
N LYS A 37 3.11 -8.27 2.49
CA LYS A 37 3.84 -9.35 1.80
C LYS A 37 5.22 -8.91 1.33
N LEU A 38 5.37 -7.67 0.89
CA LEU A 38 6.68 -7.11 0.55
C LEU A 38 7.58 -7.08 1.79
N ASN A 39 7.07 -6.60 2.92
CA ASN A 39 7.84 -6.57 4.17
C ASN A 39 8.30 -7.96 4.61
N VAL A 40 7.41 -8.96 4.53
CA VAL A 40 7.77 -10.37 4.80
C VAL A 40 8.85 -10.86 3.83
N ALA A 41 8.72 -10.57 2.54
CA ALA A 41 9.71 -11.00 1.54
C ALA A 41 11.10 -10.36 1.75
N LEU A 42 11.17 -9.19 2.37
CA LEU A 42 12.41 -8.48 2.64
C LEU A 42 13.03 -8.83 4.00
N GLU A 43 12.39 -9.64 4.84
CA GLU A 43 12.96 -10.08 6.11
C GLU A 43 14.31 -10.78 5.90
N GLY A 44 15.36 -10.32 6.59
CA GLY A 44 16.71 -10.86 6.45
C GLY A 44 17.51 -10.34 5.26
N HIS A 45 16.97 -9.40 4.47
CA HIS A 45 17.63 -8.78 3.32
C HIS A 45 17.88 -7.27 3.56
N PRO A 46 18.84 -6.89 4.44
CA PRO A 46 19.04 -5.50 4.83
C PRO A 46 19.42 -4.58 3.66
N ASP A 47 20.19 -5.09 2.69
CA ASP A 47 20.57 -4.40 1.46
C ASP A 47 19.37 -4.06 0.57
N LEU A 48 18.34 -4.91 0.58
CA LEU A 48 17.09 -4.66 -0.16
C LEU A 48 16.12 -3.78 0.64
N GLN A 49 16.17 -3.81 1.97
CA GLN A 49 15.32 -2.96 2.82
C GLN A 49 15.69 -1.47 2.76
N GLU A 50 16.93 -1.15 2.35
CA GLU A 50 17.42 0.22 2.18
C GLU A 50 16.99 0.85 0.84
N LYS A 51 16.55 0.02 -0.12
CA LYS A 51 16.10 0.47 -1.43
C LYS A 51 14.72 1.10 -1.35
N ASP A 52 14.46 2.08 -2.21
CA ASP A 52 13.10 2.54 -2.44
C ASP A 52 12.29 1.52 -3.28
N ILE A 53 10.99 1.75 -3.44
CA ILE A 53 10.12 0.80 -4.15
C ILE A 53 10.46 0.70 -5.64
N ASP A 54 10.93 1.79 -6.26
CA ASP A 54 11.23 1.84 -7.69
C ASP A 54 12.55 1.09 -7.99
N GLU A 55 13.49 1.10 -7.04
CA GLU A 55 14.73 0.33 -7.10
C GLU A 55 14.55 -1.18 -6.90
N LEU A 56 13.39 -1.61 -6.37
CA LEU A 56 13.05 -3.03 -6.17
C LEU A 56 12.29 -3.66 -7.35
N LEU A 57 11.89 -2.86 -8.35
CA LEU A 57 11.17 -3.28 -9.56
C LEU A 57 12.13 -3.58 -10.73
#